data_AF-A0A0R1LF80-F1
#
_entry.id   AF-A0A0R1LF80-F1
#
_cell.length_a   1.000
_cell.length_b   1.000
_cell.length_c   1.000
_cell.angle_alpha   90.00
_cell.angle_beta   90.00
_cell.angle_gamma   90.00
#
_symmetry.space_group_name_H-M   'P 1'
#
loop_
_entity.id
_entity.type
_entity.pdbx_description
1 polymer ?
#
loop_
_entity_poly.entity_id
_entity_poly.type
_entity_poly.pdbx_seq_one_letter_code
_entity_poly.pdbx_strand_id
1 'polypeptide(L)'
;MTKVLVIYAHPETKTYSTTDKFYQQFITAYRTAHPEDEVIEHNVSEYMPFPLDKIAVAIYNKALVNQPLNPDEERFKASRQAWIDEFVAADKYVFVNPMYNLFVPTEMKSYLDMVMQIPDTFHYTKEGTMAGALAGKKAIHLQTSGGDYHGTAGGPDMSQLDLGHQYLQAVLHVMGITDFTGVYAEGMDHDPANAPDIMAKAFGRAEEAGRNF
;
A
#
# COMPACT_ATOMS: atom_id res chain seq x y z
N MET A 1 -10.24 -5.85 18.79
CA MET A 1 -8.94 -6.13 18.16
C MET A 1 -9.04 -5.61 16.75
N THR A 2 -8.33 -4.54 16.45
CA THR A 2 -8.26 -3.98 15.09
C THR A 2 -7.30 -4.84 14.28
N LYS A 3 -7.62 -5.11 13.01
CA LYS A 3 -6.70 -5.79 12.09
C LYS A 3 -5.99 -4.75 11.23
N VAL A 4 -4.66 -4.74 11.31
CA VAL A 4 -3.79 -3.86 10.53
C VAL A 4 -3.05 -4.70 9.50
N LEU A 5 -3.23 -4.33 8.23
CA LEU A 5 -2.53 -4.95 7.13
C LEU A 5 -1.41 -4.04 6.66
N VAL A 6 -0.17 -4.50 6.79
CA VAL A 6 1.01 -3.83 6.25
C VAL A 6 1.33 -4.45 4.89
N ILE A 7 1.35 -3.59 3.87
CA ILE A 7 1.76 -3.92 2.51
C ILE A 7 3.10 -3.25 2.29
N TYR A 8 4.16 -4.02 2.38
CA TYR A 8 5.54 -3.57 2.26
C TYR A 8 6.08 -3.92 0.86
N ALA A 9 6.54 -2.94 0.11
CA ALA A 9 7.09 -3.12 -1.23
C ALA A 9 8.52 -2.58 -1.30
N HIS A 10 9.44 -3.29 -0.67
CA HIS A 10 10.87 -3.08 -0.86
C HIS A 10 11.61 -4.38 -0.55
N PRO A 11 12.61 -4.79 -1.35
CA PRO A 11 13.45 -5.92 -0.96
C PRO A 11 14.16 -5.58 0.35
N GLU A 12 14.02 -6.40 1.39
CA GLU A 12 14.60 -6.12 2.72
C GLU A 12 16.13 -6.13 2.69
N THR A 13 16.73 -5.01 2.33
CA THR A 13 18.15 -4.75 2.51
C THR A 13 18.37 -4.10 3.87
N LYS A 14 18.20 -4.89 4.95
CA LYS A 14 18.24 -4.44 6.36
C LYS A 14 19.44 -3.55 6.71
N THR A 15 20.56 -3.72 6.02
CA THR A 15 21.78 -2.95 6.28
C THR A 15 21.71 -1.50 5.75
N TYR A 16 20.95 -1.21 4.69
CA TYR A 16 21.02 0.06 3.97
C TYR A 16 19.68 0.69 3.57
N SER A 17 18.55 0.01 3.77
CA SER A 17 17.24 0.57 3.41
C SER A 17 16.81 1.71 4.35
N THR A 18 16.69 2.93 3.80
CA THR A 18 16.07 4.06 4.49
C THR A 18 14.57 3.83 4.71
N THR A 19 13.91 3.15 3.76
CA THR A 19 12.50 2.73 3.86
C THR A 19 12.27 1.82 5.07
N ASP A 20 13.10 0.80 5.26
CA ASP A 20 12.98 -0.11 6.42
C ASP A 20 13.17 0.66 7.73
N LYS A 21 14.25 1.44 7.85
CA LYS A 21 14.50 2.23 9.07
C LYS A 21 13.34 3.16 9.41
N PHE A 22 12.75 3.79 8.38
CA PHE A 22 11.60 4.68 8.52
C PHE A 22 10.34 3.92 8.97
N TYR A 23 10.06 2.78 8.34
CA TYR A 23 8.97 1.89 8.72
C TYR A 23 9.11 1.36 10.15
N GLN A 24 10.31 0.96 10.57
CA GLN A 24 10.55 0.46 11.92
C GLN A 24 10.17 1.49 13.01
N GLN A 25 10.36 2.79 12.75
CA GLN A 25 9.91 3.84 13.68
C GLN A 25 8.38 3.85 13.82
N PHE A 26 7.67 3.78 12.69
CA PHE A 26 6.23 3.75 12.67
C PHE A 26 5.67 2.50 13.37
N ILE A 27 6.11 1.30 12.96
CA ILE A 27 5.49 0.07 13.44
C ILE A 27 5.83 -0.22 14.91
N THR A 28 7.03 0.17 15.37
CA THR A 28 7.38 0.07 16.79
C THR A 28 6.50 0.98 17.64
N ALA A 29 6.30 2.22 17.21
CA ALA A 29 5.41 3.16 17.89
C ALA A 29 3.94 2.69 17.87
N TYR A 30 3.48 2.16 16.73
CA TYR A 30 2.13 1.61 16.58
C TYR A 30 1.88 0.45 17.56
N ARG A 31 2.74 -0.57 17.54
CA ARG A 31 2.62 -1.74 18.42
C ARG A 31 2.67 -1.37 19.90
N THR A 32 3.43 -0.33 20.24
CA THR A 32 3.53 0.16 21.63
C THR A 32 2.24 0.85 22.06
N ALA A 33 1.63 1.67 21.19
CA ALA A 33 0.39 2.38 21.47
C ALA A 33 -0.86 1.49 21.38
N HIS A 34 -0.82 0.45 20.54
CA HIS A 34 -1.94 -0.43 20.23
C HIS A 34 -1.55 -1.92 20.43
N PRO A 35 -1.22 -2.35 21.66
CA PRO A 35 -0.71 -3.70 21.92
C PRO A 35 -1.73 -4.82 21.67
N GLU A 36 -3.02 -4.49 21.61
CA GLU A 36 -4.12 -5.45 21.40
C GLU A 36 -4.53 -5.59 19.92
N ASP A 37 -3.92 -4.83 19.01
CA ASP A 37 -4.20 -4.90 17.58
C ASP A 37 -3.40 -6.02 16.91
N GLU A 38 -4.03 -6.69 15.95
CA GLU A 38 -3.38 -7.72 15.14
C GLU A 38 -2.69 -7.04 13.94
N VAL A 39 -1.37 -7.17 13.85
CA VAL A 39 -0.59 -6.68 12.71
C VAL A 39 -0.19 -7.85 11.82
N ILE A 40 -0.67 -7.83 10.58
CA ILE A 40 -0.30 -8.77 9.51
C ILE A 40 0.60 -8.03 8.54
N GLU A 41 1.78 -8.57 8.25
CA GLU A 41 2.76 -7.94 7.36
C GLU A 41 3.02 -8.81 6.13
N HIS A 42 2.87 -8.23 4.94
CA HIS A 42 3.26 -8.85 3.67
C HIS A 42 4.30 -8.01 2.96
N ASN A 43 5.46 -8.61 2.71
CA ASN A 43 6.44 -8.04 1.80
C ASN A 43 6.20 -8.53 0.37
N VAL A 44 5.52 -7.72 -0.42
CA VAL A 44 5.15 -8.06 -1.81
C VAL A 44 6.36 -8.05 -2.75
N SER A 45 7.48 -7.45 -2.35
CA SER A 45 8.75 -7.54 -3.10
C SER A 45 9.51 -8.84 -2.86
N GLU A 46 9.27 -9.55 -1.76
CA GLU A 46 9.85 -10.87 -1.52
C GLU A 46 8.98 -11.99 -2.11
N TYR A 47 7.66 -11.82 -2.01
CA TYR A 47 6.72 -12.80 -2.52
C TYR A 47 5.44 -12.12 -3.02
N MET A 48 5.22 -12.18 -4.34
CA MET A 48 3.96 -11.79 -4.97
C MET A 48 3.28 -13.06 -5.54
N PRO A 49 2.29 -13.65 -4.84
CA PRO A 49 1.77 -14.97 -5.20
C PRO A 49 0.98 -15.03 -6.49
N PHE A 50 0.27 -13.94 -6.85
CA PHE A 50 -0.72 -13.96 -7.92
C PHE A 50 -0.56 -12.75 -8.85
N PRO A 51 0.53 -12.70 -9.64
CA PRO A 51 0.68 -11.68 -10.68
C PRO A 51 -0.44 -11.79 -11.72
N LEU A 52 -0.69 -10.69 -12.44
CA LEU A 52 -1.62 -10.68 -13.56
C LEU A 52 -1.05 -11.49 -14.73
N ASP A 53 -1.42 -12.78 -14.79
CA ASP A 53 -0.97 -13.73 -15.81
C ASP A 53 -2.13 -14.24 -16.68
N LYS A 54 -1.84 -15.23 -17.54
CA LYS A 54 -2.85 -15.83 -18.43
C LYS A 54 -3.99 -16.50 -17.66
N ILE A 55 -3.73 -17.07 -16.47
CA ILE A 55 -4.75 -17.72 -15.65
C ILE A 55 -5.66 -16.65 -15.04
N ALA A 56 -5.09 -15.59 -14.49
CA ALA A 56 -5.85 -14.46 -13.94
C ALA A 56 -6.81 -13.85 -14.99
N VAL A 57 -6.31 -13.62 -16.21
CA VAL A 57 -7.12 -13.09 -17.32
C VAL A 57 -8.16 -14.10 -17.80
N ALA A 58 -7.84 -15.40 -17.85
CA ALA A 58 -8.79 -16.44 -18.23
C ALA A 58 -9.98 -16.52 -17.26
N ILE A 59 -9.72 -16.44 -15.95
CA ILE A 59 -10.76 -16.42 -14.92
C ILE A 59 -11.72 -15.25 -15.14
N TYR A 60 -11.19 -14.05 -15.37
CA TYR A 60 -12.00 -12.85 -15.64
C TYR A 60 -12.87 -13.02 -16.90
N ASN A 61 -12.26 -13.45 -18.01
CA ASN A 61 -12.99 -13.62 -19.28
C ASN A 61 -14.09 -14.67 -19.19
N LYS A 62 -13.84 -15.79 -18.49
CA LYS A 62 -14.83 -16.85 -18.32
C LYS A 62 -15.99 -16.42 -17.43
N ALA A 63 -15.75 -15.60 -16.42
CA ALA A 63 -16.79 -15.01 -15.59
C ALA A 63 -17.76 -14.15 -16.42
N LEU A 64 -17.26 -13.37 -17.39
CA LEU A 64 -18.09 -12.52 -18.26
C LEU A 64 -19.08 -13.29 -19.13
N VAL A 65 -18.73 -14.52 -19.53
CA VAL A 65 -19.55 -15.37 -20.41
C VAL A 65 -20.16 -16.58 -19.69
N ASN A 66 -20.10 -16.62 -18.36
CA ASN A 66 -20.58 -17.72 -17.51
C ASN A 66 -20.01 -19.11 -17.91
N GLN A 67 -18.74 -19.16 -18.31
CA GLN A 67 -18.05 -20.41 -18.64
C GLN A 67 -17.41 -21.03 -17.38
N PRO A 68 -17.45 -22.37 -17.20
CA PRO A 68 -16.80 -23.02 -16.06
C PRO A 68 -15.27 -22.85 -16.10
N LEU A 69 -14.70 -22.73 -14.91
CA LEU A 69 -13.26 -22.76 -14.71
C LEU A 69 -12.73 -24.21 -14.76
N ASN A 70 -11.49 -24.37 -15.20
CA ASN A 70 -10.77 -25.63 -15.08
C ASN A 70 -10.17 -25.79 -13.65
N PRO A 71 -9.66 -26.98 -13.27
CA PRO A 71 -9.13 -27.20 -11.92
C PRO A 71 -8.00 -26.25 -11.48
N ASP A 72 -7.14 -25.81 -12.40
CA ASP A 72 -6.03 -24.90 -12.07
C ASP A 72 -6.52 -23.46 -11.88
N GLU A 73 -7.49 -23.04 -12.70
CA GLU A 73 -8.18 -21.75 -12.57
C GLU A 73 -8.98 -21.67 -11.27
N GLU A 74 -9.67 -22.75 -10.87
CA GLU A 74 -10.37 -22.81 -9.57
C GLU A 74 -9.40 -22.71 -8.38
N ARG A 75 -8.27 -23.43 -8.43
CA ARG A 75 -7.23 -23.35 -7.38
C ARG A 75 -6.64 -21.96 -7.31
N PHE A 76 -6.33 -21.34 -8.45
CA PHE A 76 -5.81 -19.98 -8.51
C PHE A 76 -6.83 -18.99 -7.92
N LYS A 77 -8.09 -19.07 -8.37
CA LYS A 77 -9.18 -18.22 -7.86
C LYS A 77 -9.33 -18.35 -6.34
N ALA A 78 -9.41 -19.58 -5.82
CA ALA A 78 -9.57 -19.81 -4.39
C ALA A 78 -8.39 -19.29 -3.57
N SER A 79 -7.16 -19.49 -4.07
CA SER A 79 -5.95 -19.02 -3.38
C SER A 79 -5.85 -17.50 -3.41
N ARG A 80 -6.20 -16.87 -4.53
CA ARG A 80 -6.31 -15.41 -4.65
C ARG A 80 -7.39 -14.83 -3.75
N GLN A 81 -8.55 -15.49 -3.63
CA GLN A 81 -9.65 -15.03 -2.80
C GLN A 81 -9.23 -14.87 -1.34
N ALA A 82 -8.39 -15.76 -0.81
CA ALA A 82 -7.88 -15.64 0.55
C ALA A 82 -7.15 -14.30 0.80
N TRP A 83 -6.41 -13.78 -0.19
CA TRP A 83 -5.75 -12.47 -0.09
C TRP A 83 -6.73 -11.30 -0.20
N ILE A 84 -7.75 -11.44 -1.04
CA ILE A 84 -8.82 -10.45 -1.15
C ILE A 84 -9.60 -10.38 0.16
N ASP A 85 -9.98 -11.53 0.73
CA ASP A 85 -10.72 -11.62 1.98
C ASP A 85 -9.92 -11.04 3.15
N GLU A 86 -8.60 -11.27 3.20
CA GLU A 86 -7.73 -10.66 4.20
C GLU A 86 -7.68 -9.13 4.05
N PHE A 87 -7.54 -8.63 2.81
CA PHE A 87 -7.59 -7.19 2.52
C PHE A 87 -8.93 -6.58 2.94
N VAL A 88 -10.05 -7.23 2.64
CA VAL A 88 -11.41 -6.79 3.03
C VAL A 88 -11.59 -6.83 4.56
N ALA A 89 -11.00 -7.81 5.24
CA ALA A 89 -11.12 -7.99 6.69
C ALA A 89 -10.27 -7.02 7.50
N ALA A 90 -9.22 -6.42 6.92
CA ALA A 90 -8.40 -5.43 7.61
C ALA A 90 -9.17 -4.13 7.88
N ASP A 91 -8.95 -3.48 9.02
CA ASP A 91 -9.55 -2.20 9.37
C ASP A 91 -8.64 -1.02 8.98
N LYS A 92 -7.32 -1.27 9.02
CA LYS A 92 -6.28 -0.30 8.72
C LYS A 92 -5.27 -0.85 7.72
N TYR A 93 -4.79 0.01 6.83
CA TYR A 93 -3.77 -0.33 5.81
C TYR A 93 -2.53 0.54 5.97
N VAL A 94 -1.35 -0.08 5.93
CA VAL A 94 -0.06 0.61 5.97
C VAL A 94 0.69 0.24 4.69
N PHE A 95 0.77 1.18 3.75
CA PHE A 95 1.52 1.03 2.51
C PHE A 95 2.93 1.56 2.71
N VAL A 96 3.95 0.75 2.42
CA VAL A 96 5.35 1.11 2.67
C VAL A 96 6.19 0.87 1.43
N ASN A 97 6.84 1.91 0.90
CA ASN A 97 7.71 1.79 -0.26
C ASN A 97 8.68 2.97 -0.39
N PRO A 98 9.81 2.83 -1.12
CA PRO A 98 10.46 3.99 -1.70
C PRO A 98 9.69 4.48 -2.93
N MET A 99 9.99 5.70 -3.36
CA MET A 99 9.66 6.18 -4.69
C MET A 99 10.73 5.71 -5.68
N TYR A 100 10.32 5.01 -6.73
CA TYR A 100 11.17 4.71 -7.88
C TYR A 100 10.54 5.26 -9.15
N ASN A 101 11.29 6.11 -9.86
CA ASN A 101 10.85 6.73 -11.11
C ASN A 101 9.46 7.39 -11.00
N LEU A 102 9.26 8.21 -9.96
CA LEU A 102 8.01 8.95 -9.68
C LEU A 102 6.81 8.09 -9.26
N PHE A 103 6.99 6.80 -9.03
CA PHE A 103 5.91 5.86 -8.76
C PHE A 103 6.22 4.89 -7.61
N VAL A 104 5.21 4.12 -7.20
CA VAL A 104 5.39 2.97 -6.31
C VAL A 104 6.12 1.83 -7.04
N PRO A 105 6.79 0.91 -6.32
CA PRO A 105 7.36 -0.29 -6.91
C PRO A 105 6.32 -1.14 -7.64
N THR A 106 6.77 -1.89 -8.66
CA THR A 106 5.89 -2.69 -9.53
C THR A 106 5.09 -3.75 -8.77
N GLU A 107 5.63 -4.25 -7.67
CA GLU A 107 5.02 -5.27 -6.83
C GLU A 107 3.85 -4.70 -6.03
N MET A 108 3.96 -3.45 -5.56
CA MET A 108 2.83 -2.73 -4.94
C MET A 108 1.67 -2.59 -5.92
N LYS A 109 1.97 -2.18 -7.16
CA LYS A 109 0.96 -2.09 -8.22
C LYS A 109 0.32 -3.45 -8.52
N SER A 110 1.13 -4.51 -8.57
CA SER A 110 0.65 -5.87 -8.81
C SER A 110 -0.24 -6.39 -7.68
N TYR A 111 0.10 -6.07 -6.42
CA TYR A 111 -0.73 -6.38 -5.26
C TYR A 111 -2.09 -5.67 -5.33
N LEU A 112 -2.10 -4.38 -5.70
CA LEU A 112 -3.34 -3.61 -5.84
C LEU A 112 -4.23 -4.17 -6.96
N ASP A 113 -3.67 -4.58 -8.10
CA ASP A 113 -4.43 -5.27 -9.16
C ASP A 113 -5.01 -6.59 -8.68
N MET A 114 -4.31 -7.28 -7.77
CA MET A 114 -4.77 -8.53 -7.18
C MET A 114 -5.98 -8.32 -6.26
N VAL A 115 -5.98 -7.30 -5.39
CA VAL A 115 -7.02 -7.08 -4.37
C VAL A 115 -8.18 -6.19 -4.83
N MET A 116 -7.98 -5.33 -5.83
CA MET A 116 -9.03 -4.48 -6.37
C MET A 116 -9.94 -5.30 -7.31
N GLN A 117 -11.00 -5.90 -6.77
CA GLN A 117 -11.87 -6.85 -7.48
C GLN A 117 -13.36 -6.62 -7.16
N ILE A 118 -14.20 -6.91 -8.15
CA ILE A 118 -15.65 -6.89 -8.02
C ILE A 118 -16.14 -8.26 -7.53
N PRO A 119 -17.07 -8.31 -6.56
CA PRO A 119 -17.70 -7.19 -5.84
C PRO A 119 -17.00 -6.82 -4.52
N ASP A 120 -15.91 -7.50 -4.18
CA ASP A 120 -15.36 -7.56 -2.83
C ASP A 120 -14.81 -6.21 -2.32
N THR A 121 -14.14 -5.43 -3.18
CA THR A 121 -13.56 -4.14 -2.79
C THR A 121 -14.25 -2.95 -3.43
N PHE A 122 -14.93 -3.15 -4.57
CA PHE A 122 -15.84 -2.19 -5.17
C PHE A 122 -16.85 -2.89 -6.09
N HIS A 123 -17.91 -2.19 -6.47
CA HIS A 123 -18.91 -2.69 -7.41
C HIS A 123 -19.49 -1.57 -8.27
N TYR A 124 -20.22 -1.93 -9.33
CA TYR A 124 -21.01 -0.98 -10.12
C TYR A 124 -22.43 -0.89 -9.57
N THR A 125 -22.89 0.33 -9.35
CA THR A 125 -24.30 0.65 -9.04
C THR A 125 -25.20 0.40 -10.26
N LYS A 126 -26.52 0.47 -10.07
CA LYS A 126 -27.48 0.35 -11.20
C LYS A 126 -27.29 1.45 -12.25
N GLU A 127 -26.77 2.59 -11.82
CA GLU A 127 -26.48 3.77 -12.64
C GLU A 127 -25.11 3.66 -13.35
N GLY A 128 -24.37 2.56 -13.13
CA GLY A 128 -23.07 2.32 -13.75
C GLY A 128 -21.90 3.07 -13.10
N THR A 129 -22.11 3.69 -11.94
CA THR A 129 -21.04 4.35 -11.18
C THR A 129 -20.31 3.36 -10.27
N MET A 130 -19.00 3.54 -10.07
CA MET A 130 -18.22 2.74 -9.12
C MET A 130 -18.57 3.14 -7.68
N ALA A 131 -18.85 2.14 -6.84
CA ALA A 131 -19.09 2.31 -5.40
C ALA A 131 -18.16 1.39 -4.60
N GLY A 132 -17.43 1.98 -3.65
CA GLY A 132 -16.51 1.26 -2.78
C GLY A 132 -17.21 0.38 -1.76
N ALA A 133 -16.61 -0.77 -1.44
CA ALA A 133 -17.11 -1.72 -0.44
C ALA A 133 -16.41 -1.58 0.93
N LEU A 134 -15.39 -0.71 1.03
CA LEU A 134 -14.46 -0.64 2.17
C LEU A 134 -14.58 0.65 2.97
N ALA A 135 -15.79 1.22 3.05
CA ALA A 135 -16.04 2.45 3.81
C ALA A 135 -15.72 2.28 5.31
N GLY A 136 -15.27 3.36 5.95
CA GLY A 136 -14.93 3.39 7.38
C GLY A 136 -13.56 2.81 7.74
N LYS A 137 -12.81 2.32 6.76
CA LYS A 137 -11.42 1.89 6.92
C LYS A 137 -10.45 3.06 6.73
N LYS A 138 -9.24 2.90 7.22
CA LYS A 138 -8.20 3.93 7.24
C LYS A 138 -6.90 3.44 6.61
N ALA A 139 -6.18 4.31 5.90
CA ALA A 139 -4.93 3.96 5.24
C ALA A 139 -3.85 5.02 5.47
N ILE A 140 -2.59 4.57 5.54
CA ILE A 140 -1.42 5.44 5.58
C ILE A 140 -0.37 4.98 4.56
N HIS A 141 0.28 5.95 3.91
CA HIS A 141 1.37 5.72 2.97
C HIS A 141 2.68 6.24 3.56
N LEU A 142 3.58 5.32 3.90
CA LEU A 142 4.93 5.61 4.34
C LEU A 142 5.86 5.53 3.14
N GLN A 143 6.33 6.68 2.67
CA GLN A 143 7.19 6.75 1.49
C GLN A 143 8.54 7.37 1.78
N THR A 144 9.57 6.84 1.14
CA THR A 144 10.90 7.48 1.11
C THR A 144 11.29 7.90 -0.31
N SER A 145 11.91 9.06 -0.49
CA SER A 145 12.36 9.53 -1.81
C SER A 145 13.67 10.31 -1.74
N GLY A 146 14.57 10.09 -2.71
CA GLY A 146 15.83 10.84 -2.79
C GLY A 146 15.64 12.35 -2.96
N GLY A 147 14.65 12.76 -3.77
CA GLY A 147 14.21 14.15 -3.93
C GLY A 147 13.14 14.56 -2.90
N ASP A 148 12.93 15.86 -2.74
CA ASP A 148 11.87 16.45 -1.91
C ASP A 148 10.64 16.75 -2.77
N TYR A 149 9.52 16.06 -2.54
CA TYR A 149 8.32 16.16 -3.37
C TYR A 149 7.19 16.88 -2.64
N HIS A 150 7.08 16.72 -1.33
CA HIS A 150 6.03 17.33 -0.52
C HIS A 150 6.56 18.49 0.34
N GLY A 151 7.75 19.01 0.02
CA GLY A 151 8.41 20.11 0.72
C GLY A 151 8.85 19.74 2.14
N THR A 152 8.98 18.45 2.45
CA THR A 152 9.26 17.97 3.80
C THR A 152 10.72 18.20 4.23
N ALA A 153 11.60 18.49 3.28
CA ALA A 153 12.99 18.89 3.48
C ALA A 153 13.23 20.38 3.17
N GLY A 154 12.17 21.18 2.96
CA GLY A 154 12.25 22.62 2.72
C GLY A 154 12.35 23.04 1.26
N GLY A 155 12.23 22.08 0.32
CA GLY A 155 12.07 22.33 -1.10
C GLY A 155 10.67 22.82 -1.47
N PRO A 156 10.45 23.16 -2.76
CA PRO A 156 9.12 23.51 -3.26
C PRO A 156 8.17 22.32 -3.22
N ASP A 157 6.87 22.58 -3.14
CA ASP A 157 5.85 21.55 -3.36
C ASP A 157 5.89 21.08 -4.83
N MET A 158 6.21 19.81 -5.00
CA MET A 158 6.24 19.09 -6.27
C MET A 158 5.36 17.83 -6.22
N SER A 159 4.35 17.80 -5.34
CA SER A 159 3.47 16.64 -5.09
C SER A 159 2.72 16.17 -6.35
N GLN A 160 2.55 17.04 -7.35
CA GLN A 160 2.02 16.67 -8.66
C GLN A 160 2.89 15.62 -9.39
N LEU A 161 4.17 15.51 -9.05
CA LEU A 161 5.11 14.54 -9.61
C LEU A 161 5.16 13.24 -8.81
N ASP A 162 4.54 13.16 -7.63
CA ASP A 162 4.37 11.89 -6.92
C ASP A 162 3.15 11.14 -7.45
N LEU A 163 3.35 10.50 -8.60
CA LEU A 163 2.31 9.71 -9.27
C LEU A 163 1.97 8.45 -8.47
N GLY A 164 2.90 7.94 -7.65
CA GLY A 164 2.68 6.77 -6.80
C GLY A 164 1.67 7.03 -5.69
N HIS A 165 1.86 8.12 -4.93
CA HIS A 165 0.92 8.52 -3.89
C HIS A 165 -0.46 8.89 -4.46
N GLN A 166 -0.50 9.62 -5.58
CA GLN A 166 -1.77 9.95 -6.25
C GLN A 166 -2.50 8.70 -6.75
N TYR A 167 -1.78 7.73 -7.29
CA TYR A 167 -2.35 6.45 -7.70
C TYR A 167 -2.95 5.70 -6.51
N LEU A 168 -2.22 5.57 -5.39
CA LEU A 168 -2.72 4.96 -4.16
C LEU A 168 -3.99 5.66 -3.67
N GLN A 169 -3.99 6.98 -3.59
CA GLN A 169 -5.16 7.75 -3.17
C GLN A 169 -6.38 7.46 -4.06
N ALA A 170 -6.18 7.47 -5.38
CA ALA A 170 -7.26 7.24 -6.34
C ALA A 170 -7.85 5.82 -6.21
N VAL A 171 -7.03 4.78 -6.16
CA VAL A 171 -7.52 3.39 -6.07
C VAL A 171 -8.19 3.11 -4.72
N LEU A 172 -7.62 3.63 -3.62
CA LEU A 172 -8.22 3.51 -2.30
C LEU A 172 -9.57 4.22 -2.24
N HIS A 173 -9.68 5.41 -2.85
CA HIS A 173 -10.94 6.13 -2.95
C HIS A 173 -12.00 5.34 -3.73
N VAL A 174 -11.63 4.70 -4.85
CA VAL A 174 -12.55 3.82 -5.61
C VAL A 174 -13.04 2.65 -4.76
N MET A 175 -12.17 2.08 -3.92
CA MET A 175 -12.55 1.02 -2.98
C MET A 175 -13.34 1.52 -1.76
N GLY A 176 -13.47 2.84 -1.58
CA GLY A 176 -14.24 3.48 -0.51
C GLY A 176 -13.42 3.88 0.72
N ILE A 177 -12.09 3.75 0.65
CA ILE A 177 -11.15 4.15 1.71
C ILE A 177 -10.78 5.61 1.48
N THR A 178 -11.41 6.50 2.24
CA THR A 178 -11.24 7.97 2.07
C THR A 178 -10.36 8.62 3.14
N ASP A 179 -10.19 7.97 4.30
CA ASP A 179 -9.23 8.37 5.32
C ASP A 179 -7.85 7.84 4.91
N PHE A 180 -7.12 8.65 4.14
CA PHE A 180 -5.81 8.33 3.59
C PHE A 180 -4.82 9.46 3.86
N THR A 181 -3.69 9.14 4.49
CA THR A 181 -2.63 10.10 4.84
C THR A 181 -1.27 9.63 4.34
N GLY A 182 -0.43 10.54 3.86
CA GLY A 182 0.98 10.25 3.55
C GLY A 182 1.93 10.75 4.63
N VAL A 183 2.98 9.98 4.93
CA VAL A 183 4.11 10.38 5.77
C VAL A 183 5.38 10.08 5.02
N TYR A 184 6.23 11.09 4.90
CA TYR A 184 7.33 11.07 3.94
C TYR A 184 8.71 11.26 4.61
N ALA A 185 9.70 10.52 4.14
CA ALA A 185 11.12 10.78 4.37
C ALA A 185 11.77 11.13 3.02
N GLU A 186 12.06 12.41 2.79
CA GLU A 186 12.37 12.92 1.45
C GLU A 186 13.61 13.80 1.42
N GLY A 187 14.29 13.89 0.28
CA GLY A 187 15.32 14.89 0.03
C GLY A 187 16.74 14.49 0.44
N MET A 188 16.98 13.27 0.93
CA MET A 188 18.30 12.84 1.41
C MET A 188 19.36 12.72 0.29
N ASP A 189 18.95 12.45 -0.94
CA ASP A 189 19.88 12.40 -2.09
C ASP A 189 20.06 13.78 -2.72
N HIS A 190 19.05 14.64 -2.62
CA HIS A 190 19.13 16.04 -3.05
C HIS A 190 20.02 16.89 -2.14
N ASP A 191 19.99 16.62 -0.83
CA ASP A 191 20.88 17.26 0.17
C ASP A 191 21.59 16.21 1.05
N PRO A 192 22.65 15.57 0.53
CA PRO A 192 23.39 14.53 1.26
C PRO A 192 24.07 15.05 2.54
N ALA A 193 24.40 16.34 2.60
CA ALA A 193 25.06 16.94 3.76
C ALA A 193 24.13 16.98 4.98
N ASN A 194 22.83 17.21 4.74
CA ASN A 194 21.81 17.26 5.79
C ASN A 194 20.96 15.97 5.89
N ALA A 195 21.30 14.92 5.13
CA ALA A 195 20.60 13.64 5.17
C ALA A 195 20.36 13.07 6.59
N PRO A 196 21.32 13.15 7.54
CA PRO A 196 21.07 12.70 8.92
C PRO A 196 19.92 13.45 9.61
N ASP A 197 19.87 14.78 9.46
CA ASP A 197 18.84 15.62 10.08
C ASP A 197 17.48 15.47 9.41
N ILE A 198 17.48 15.33 8.07
CA ILE A 198 16.28 15.00 7.28
C ILE A 198 15.67 13.69 7.78
N MET A 199 16.49 12.64 7.92
CA MET A 199 16.04 11.34 8.39
C MET A 199 15.57 11.38 9.85
N ALA A 200 16.27 12.10 10.74
CA ALA A 200 15.86 12.25 12.13
C ALA A 200 14.47 12.91 12.27
N LYS A 201 14.20 13.96 11.47
CA LYS A 201 12.87 14.59 11.43
C LYS A 201 11.81 13.65 10.88
N ALA A 202 12.12 12.90 9.81
CA ALA A 202 11.21 11.93 9.24
C ALA A 202 10.87 10.82 10.25
N PHE A 203 11.86 10.30 10.99
CA PHE A 203 11.66 9.33 12.07
C PHE A 203 10.69 9.84 13.14
N GLY A 204 10.85 11.09 13.59
CA GLY A 204 9.90 11.70 14.52
C GLY A 204 8.46 11.72 13.99
N ARG A 205 8.27 12.07 12.69
CA ARG A 205 6.95 12.04 12.05
C ARG A 205 6.38 10.61 11.94
N ALA A 206 7.21 9.62 11.63
CA ALA A 206 6.79 8.22 11.60
C ALA A 206 6.38 7.70 12.98
N GLU A 207 7.13 8.02 14.03
CA GLU A 207 6.76 7.66 15.40
C GLU A 207 5.43 8.29 15.81
N GLU A 208 5.25 9.58 15.54
CA GLU A 208 4.00 10.30 15.84
C GLU A 208 2.82 9.69 15.08
N ALA A 209 3.00 9.41 13.79
CA ALA A 209 2.00 8.74 12.97
C ALA A 209 1.67 7.36 13.55
N GLY A 210 2.66 6.56 13.94
CA GLY A 210 2.44 5.24 14.53
C GLY A 210 1.61 5.28 15.82
N ARG A 211 1.85 6.28 16.69
CA ARG A 211 1.08 6.45 17.93
C ARG A 211 -0.39 6.81 17.70
N ASN A 212 -0.67 7.56 16.63
CA ASN A 212 -1.98 8.19 16.39
C ASN A 212 -2.80 7.51 15.27
N PHE A 213 -2.23 6.53 14.58
CA PHE A 213 -2.86 5.86 13.44
C PHE A 213 -3.97 4.92 13.88
#